data_AF-A0A8J8J7N0-F1
#
_entry.id   AF-A0A8J8J7N0-F1
#
_cell.length_a   1.000
_cell.length_b   1.000
_cell.length_c   1.000
_cell.angle_alpha   90.00
_cell.angle_beta   90.00
_cell.angle_gamma   90.00
#
_symmetry.space_group_name_H-M   'P 1'
#
loop_
_entity.id
_entity.type
_entity.pdbx_description
1 polymer ?
#
loop_
_entity_poly.entity_id
_entity_poly.type
_entity_poly.pdbx_seq_one_letter_code
_entity_poly.pdbx_strand_id
1 'polypeptide(L)' 'MQILEVNMRLPYKERGSILGRLLSKVGGRIKDIHFLPPDATGMSEVRMELVGDRRLIQELRKIVKDGKLSFKVLSEA' A
#
# COMPACT_ATOMS: atom_id res chain seq x y z
N MET A 1 -17.97 -5.83 -3.18
CA MET A 1 -16.51 -6.12 -3.07
C MET A 1 -15.79 -4.93 -3.69
N GLN A 2 -14.78 -4.34 -3.03
CA GLN A 2 -14.21 -3.07 -3.50
C GLN A 2 -12.78 -3.26 -4.01
N ILE A 3 -12.41 -2.51 -5.06
CA ILE A 3 -11.02 -2.39 -5.51
C ILE A 3 -10.42 -1.15 -4.85
N LEU A 4 -9.29 -1.36 -4.18
CA LEU A 4 -8.58 -0.37 -3.40
C LEU A 4 -7.20 -0.16 -4.01
N GLU A 5 -6.85 1.09 -4.28
CA GLU A 5 -5.50 1.51 -4.64
C GLU A 5 -4.81 2.07 -3.41
N VAL A 6 -3.65 1.50 -3.12
CA VAL A 6 -2.77 1.94 -2.03
C VAL A 6 -1.51 2.50 -2.65
N ASN A 7 -1.28 3.78 -2.42
CA ASN A 7 -0.07 4.46 -2.84
C ASN A 7 0.81 4.70 -1.60
N MET A 8 2.04 4.25 -1.67
CA MET A 8 2.97 4.28 -0.54
C MET A 8 4.24 4.99 -0.95
N ARG A 9 4.72 5.94 -0.16
CA ARG A 9 5.97 6.66 -0.37
C ARG A 9 6.91 6.34 0.79
N LEU A 10 7.90 5.49 0.52
CA LEU A 10 8.70 4.82 1.55
C LEU A 10 10.20 5.06 1.30
N PRO A 11 11.06 5.15 2.33
CA PRO A 11 12.51 5.16 2.12
C PRO A 11 12.95 3.86 1.43
N TYR A 12 13.72 3.95 0.35
CA TYR A 12 14.10 2.78 -0.45
C TYR A 12 14.81 1.70 0.38
N LYS A 13 15.67 2.12 1.32
CA LYS A 13 16.43 1.23 2.22
C LYS A 13 15.52 0.39 3.14
N GLU A 14 14.43 0.97 3.62
CA GLU A 14 13.50 0.33 4.57
C GLU A 14 12.29 -0.30 3.86
N ARG A 15 12.13 -0.05 2.56
CA ARG A 15 10.97 -0.49 1.77
C ARG A 15 10.69 -1.99 1.94
N GLY A 16 11.72 -2.84 1.89
CA GLY A 16 11.55 -4.29 1.98
C GLY A 16 10.92 -4.75 3.30
N SER A 17 11.35 -4.20 4.44
CA SER A 17 10.83 -4.59 5.75
C SER A 17 9.39 -4.10 5.96
N ILE A 18 9.08 -2.88 5.48
CA ILE A 18 7.73 -2.32 5.53
C ILE A 18 6.78 -3.13 4.67
N LEU A 19 7.17 -3.43 3.42
CA LEU A 19 6.37 -4.25 2.52
C LEU A 19 6.16 -5.65 3.07
N GLY A 20 7.18 -6.30 3.63
CA GLY A 20 7.04 -7.63 4.23
C GLY A 20 5.94 -7.69 5.30
N ARG A 21 5.85 -6.67 6.17
CA ARG A 21 4.80 -6.55 7.19
C ARG A 21 3.42 -6.28 6.61
N LEU A 22 3.36 -5.56 5.49
CA LEU A 22 2.10 -5.22 4.84
C LEU A 22 1.57 -6.41 4.04
N LEU A 23 2.42 -7.01 3.19
CA LEU A 23 2.12 -8.17 2.37
C LEU A 23 1.70 -9.39 3.20
N SER A 24 2.23 -9.57 4.42
CA SER A 24 1.76 -10.65 5.31
C SER A 24 0.31 -10.49 5.78
N LYS A 25 -0.24 -9.26 5.75
CA LYS A 25 -1.64 -8.96 6.13
C LYS A 25 -2.61 -8.97 4.95
N VAL A 26 -2.11 -8.70 3.74
CA VAL A 26 -2.93 -8.58 2.53
C VAL A 26 -2.64 -9.65 1.46
N GLY A 27 -1.71 -10.57 1.74
CA GLY A 27 -1.34 -11.66 0.84
C GLY A 27 -2.57 -12.51 0.49
N GLY A 28 -2.85 -12.64 -0.81
CA GLY A 28 -4.07 -13.28 -1.32
C GLY A 28 -5.20 -12.30 -1.70
N ARG A 29 -5.06 -11.01 -1.37
CA ARG A 29 -5.99 -9.95 -1.80
C ARG A 29 -5.41 -9.01 -2.86
N ILE A 30 -4.10 -9.10 -3.10
CA ILE A 30 -3.39 -8.26 -4.06
C ILE A 30 -3.75 -8.70 -5.47
N LYS A 31 -4.21 -7.76 -6.29
CA LYS A 31 -4.36 -7.97 -7.74
C LYS A 31 -3.09 -7.60 -8.48
N ASP A 32 -2.50 -6.47 -8.12
CA ASP A 32 -1.33 -5.93 -8.81
C ASP A 32 -0.46 -5.09 -7.88
N ILE A 33 0.84 -5.00 -8.19
CA ILE A 33 1.80 -4.18 -7.45
C ILE A 33 2.89 -3.62 -8.37
N HIS A 34 3.06 -2.30 -8.31
CA HIS A 34 4.02 -1.54 -9.10
C HIS A 34 5.05 -0.89 -8.19
N PHE A 35 6.32 -1.19 -8.43
CA PHE A 35 7.45 -0.60 -7.71
C PHE A 35 8.11 0.46 -8.58
N LEU A 36 7.97 1.73 -8.20
CA LEU A 36 8.64 2.82 -8.89
C LEU A 36 10.08 2.97 -8.37
N PRO A 37 11.03 3.36 -9.25
CA PRO A 37 12.39 3.65 -8.85
C PRO A 37 12.41 4.74 -7.76
N PRO A 38 13.44 4.76 -6.89
CA PRO A 38 13.58 5.81 -5.91
C PRO A 38 13.85 7.16 -6.59
N ASP A 39 13.33 8.23 -6.00
CA ASP A 39 13.63 9.59 -6.41
C ASP A 39 15.00 10.06 -5.88
N ALA A 40 15.39 11.29 -6.24
CA ALA A 40 16.65 11.90 -5.83
C ALA A 40 16.82 12.03 -4.31
N THR A 41 15.73 11.92 -3.53
CA THR A 41 15.75 11.95 -2.05
C THR A 41 15.86 10.56 -1.43
N GLY A 42 15.90 9.50 -2.24
CA GLY A 42 15.93 8.11 -1.78
C GLY A 42 14.57 7.57 -1.37
N MET A 43 13.47 8.22 -1.78
CA MET A 43 12.11 7.78 -1.53
C MET A 43 11.58 7.00 -2.73
N SER A 44 11.03 5.82 -2.51
CA SER A 44 10.40 4.97 -3.53
C SER A 44 8.88 5.01 -3.37
N GLU A 45 8.19 5.10 -4.50
CA GLU A 45 6.74 4.97 -4.55
C GLU A 45 6.34 3.54 -4.92
N VAL A 46 5.32 3.04 -4.22
CA VAL A 46 4.74 1.72 -4.48
C VAL A 46 3.24 1.89 -4.65
N ARG A 47 2.72 1.43 -5.77
CA ARG A 47 1.28 1.41 -6.04
C ARG A 47 0.80 -0.02 -5.98
N MET A 48 -0.27 -0.27 -5.25
CA MET A 48 -0.79 -1.61 -5.05
C MET A 48 -2.30 -1.61 -5.19
N GLU A 49 -2.81 -2.52 -6.01
CA GLU A 49 -4.23 -2.79 -6.12
C GLU A 49 -4.60 -4.01 -5.29
N LEU A 50 -5.64 -3.87 -4.48
CA LEU A 50 -6.11 -4.95 -3.62
C LEU A 50 -7.64 -5.02 -3.61
N VAL A 51 -8.15 -6.24 -3.48
CA VAL A 51 -9.57 -6.53 -3.27
C VAL A 51 -9.83 -6.54 -1.77
N GLY A 52 -10.74 -5.69 -1.32
CA GLY A 52 -11.02 -5.56 0.09
C GLY A 52 -12.43 -5.13 0.41
N ASP A 53 -12.70 -5.09 1.70
CA ASP A 53 -13.88 -4.49 2.29
C ASP A 53 -13.48 -3.21 3.06
N ARG A 54 -14.49 -2.49 3.54
CA ARG A 54 -14.31 -1.25 4.29
C ARG A 54 -13.53 -1.47 5.61
N ARG A 55 -13.57 -2.67 6.18
CA ARG A 55 -12.84 -3.03 7.40
C ARG A 55 -11.34 -3.10 7.15
N LEU A 56 -10.92 -3.70 6.03
CA LEU A 56 -9.52 -3.74 5.62
C LEU A 56 -8.95 -2.33 5.41
N ILE A 57 -9.72 -1.40 4.83
CA ILE A 57 -9.32 0.01 4.69
C ILE A 57 -9.00 0.63 6.07
N GLN A 58 -9.86 0.40 7.08
CA GLN A 58 -9.65 0.93 8.42
C GLN A 58 -8.43 0.31 9.11
N GLU A 59 -8.21 -1.00 8.93
CA GLU A 59 -7.01 -1.68 9.45
C GLU A 59 -5.74 -1.15 8.79
N LEU A 60 -5.74 -0.98 7.47
CA LEU A 60 -4.62 -0.41 6.74
C LEU A 60 -4.35 1.04 7.19
N ARG A 61 -5.38 1.87 7.35
CA ARG A 61 -5.22 3.24 7.89
C ARG A 61 -4.54 3.28 9.26
N LYS A 62 -4.76 2.29 10.14
CA LYS A 62 -4.11 2.21 11.46
C LYS A 62 -2.61 1.92 11.37
N ILE A 63 -2.15 1.26 10.30
CA ILE A 63 -0.73 1.02 10.04
C ILE A 63 -0.03 2.33 9.62
N VAL A 64 -0.78 3.29 9.08
CA VAL A 64 -0.29 4.53 8.47
C VAL A 64 -0.25 5.68 9.48
N LYS A 65 0.37 5.48 10.64
CA LYS A 65 0.52 6.56 11.63
C LYS A 65 1.53 7.65 11.21
N ASP A 66 2.38 7.43 10.21
CA ASP A 66 3.51 8.32 9.89
C ASP A 66 3.40 9.09 8.55
N GLY A 67 2.19 9.26 7.98
CA GLY A 67 1.97 10.15 6.82
C GLY A 67 2.64 9.71 5.49
N LYS A 68 3.22 8.51 5.43
CA LYS A 68 3.96 7.96 4.27
C LYS A 68 3.11 7.11 3.33
N LEU A 69 1.82 6.92 3.59
CA LEU A 69 0.92 6.15 2.74
C LEU A 69 -0.39 6.92 2.50
N SER A 70 -0.92 6.82 1.29
CA SER A 70 -2.22 7.33 0.90
C SER A 70 -3.07 6.19 0.33
N PHE A 71 -4.39 6.30 0.51
CA PHE A 71 -5.35 5.29 0.08
C PHE A 71 -6.39 5.96 -0.80
N LYS A 72 -6.68 5.34 -1.94
CA LYS A 72 -7.75 5.73 -2.84
C LYS A 72 -8.65 4.53 -3.11
N VAL A 73 -9.96 4.68 -2.93
CA VAL A 73 -10.92 3.65 -3.35
C VAL A 73 -11.16 3.85 -4.84
N LEU A 74 -10.92 2.81 -5.65
CA LEU A 74 -11.06 2.92 -7.11
C LEU A 74 -12.46 2.54 -7.59
N SER A 75 -13.13 1.59 -6.93
CA SER A 75 -14.54 1.30 -7.23
C SER A 75 -15.26 0.68 -6.04
N GLU A 76 -16.49 1.16 -5.81
CA GLU A 76 -17.51 0.44 -5.05
C GLU A 76 -18.36 -0.33 -6.07
N ALA A 77 -18.24 -1.66 -6.09
CA ALA A 77 -19.17 -2.53 -6.81
C ALA A 77 -20.20 -3.07 -5.82
#